data_AF-A0A9D6F4C4-F1
#
_entry.id   AF-A0A9D6F4C4-F1
#
_cell.length_a   1.000
_cell.length_b   1.000
_cell.length_c   1.000
_cell.angle_alpha   90.00
_cell.angle_beta   90.00
_cell.angle_gamma   90.00
#
_symmetry.space_group_name_H-M   'P 1'
#
loop_
_entity.id
_entity.type
_entity.pdbx_description
1 polymer ?
#
loop_
_entity_poly.entity_id
_entity_poly.type
_entity_poly.pdbx_seq_one_letter_code
_entity_poly.pdbx_strand_id
1 'polypeptide(L)'
;MPSGDVALLEPLPTYSVRLHRLDPTLAELRIAFADLPADVQVSGRLMGPRCKGMSTVEIAYPLRPHSFPEWSVLIPEPMLWEEDAPYIYGGPVEFRRDGKPVGKILVSCGIKVGS
;
A
#
# COMPACT_ATOMS: atom_id res chain seq x y z
N MET A 1 -19.19 22.57 19.54
CA MET A 1 -17.92 21.82 19.50
C MET A 1 -16.99 22.56 18.56
N PRO A 2 -15.73 22.82 18.89
CA PRO A 2 -14.88 23.58 18.00
C PRO A 2 -14.65 22.73 16.75
N SER A 3 -15.07 23.26 15.60
CA SER A 3 -14.56 22.83 14.29
C SER A 3 -13.09 23.25 14.22
N GLY A 4 -12.24 22.54 14.97
CA GLY A 4 -10.80 22.66 14.88
C GLY A 4 -10.40 22.14 13.51
N ASP A 5 -9.92 23.04 12.67
CA ASP A 5 -9.30 22.70 11.40
C ASP A 5 -8.09 21.80 11.70
N VAL A 6 -8.10 20.58 11.15
CA VAL A 6 -6.99 19.65 11.39
C VAL A 6 -5.95 19.93 10.31
N ALA A 7 -4.76 20.31 10.75
CA ALA A 7 -3.65 20.59 9.84
C ALA A 7 -3.38 19.40 8.91
N LEU A 8 -3.23 19.70 7.62
CA LEU A 8 -2.80 18.74 6.61
C LEU A 8 -1.42 18.18 6.96
N LEU A 9 -1.18 16.94 6.57
CA LEU A 9 0.11 16.28 6.72
C LEU A 9 1.03 16.73 5.59
N GLU A 10 1.91 17.68 5.88
CA GLU A 10 2.90 18.20 4.94
C GLU A 10 4.31 18.19 5.57
N PRO A 11 5.31 17.57 4.91
CA PRO A 11 5.19 16.77 3.68
C PRO A 11 4.42 15.45 3.94
N LEU A 12 3.87 14.87 2.87
CA LEU A 12 3.32 13.52 2.95
C LEU A 12 4.46 12.51 3.19
N PRO A 13 4.22 11.45 3.99
CA PRO A 13 5.21 10.40 4.25
C PRO A 13 5.72 9.78 2.96
N THR A 14 7.04 9.61 2.85
CA THR A 14 7.63 8.78 1.80
C THR A 14 7.35 7.31 2.13
N TYR A 15 7.12 6.47 1.12
CA TYR A 15 6.88 5.05 1.35
C TYR A 15 7.92 4.17 0.65
N SER A 16 8.12 2.98 1.21
CA SER A 16 8.83 1.89 0.55
C SER A 16 7.99 0.62 0.62
N VAL A 17 8.05 -0.19 -0.44
CA VAL A 17 7.41 -1.50 -0.48
C VAL A 17 8.49 -2.57 -0.60
N ARG A 18 8.45 -3.58 0.27
CA ARG A 18 9.37 -4.71 0.26
C ARG A 18 8.60 -6.02 0.20
N LEU A 19 9.06 -6.94 -0.63
CA LEU A 19 8.60 -8.32 -0.61
C LEU A 19 9.20 -9.01 0.62
N HIS A 20 8.35 -9.47 1.52
CA HIS A 20 8.78 -10.14 2.76
C HIS A 20 8.70 -11.66 2.66
N ARG A 21 7.64 -12.16 2.03
CA ARG A 21 7.48 -13.58 1.71
C ARG A 21 6.88 -13.72 0.33
N LEU A 22 7.36 -14.71 -0.41
CA LEU A 22 6.77 -15.12 -1.68
C LEU A 22 6.77 -16.65 -1.77
N ASP A 23 5.60 -17.23 -1.96
CA ASP A 23 5.40 -18.60 -2.37
C ASP A 23 4.27 -18.65 -3.43
N PRO A 24 4.03 -19.80 -4.10
CA PRO A 24 3.03 -19.88 -5.16
C PRO A 24 1.61 -19.50 -4.74
N THR A 25 1.30 -19.57 -3.44
CA THR A 25 -0.04 -19.29 -2.91
C THR A 25 -0.18 -17.91 -2.27
N LEU A 26 0.94 -17.27 -1.93
CA LEU A 26 0.93 -16.03 -1.15
C LEU A 26 2.16 -15.16 -1.40
N ALA A 27 1.92 -13.88 -1.67
CA ALA A 27 2.89 -12.83 -1.42
C ALA A 27 2.50 -12.02 -0.17
N GLU A 28 3.47 -11.83 0.72
CA GLU A 28 3.38 -10.84 1.80
C GLU A 28 4.27 -9.66 1.46
N LEU A 29 3.64 -8.50 1.28
CA LEU A 29 4.31 -7.22 1.08
C LEU A 29 4.33 -6.45 2.39
N ARG A 30 5.43 -5.76 2.66
CA ARG A 30 5.58 -4.80 3.74
C ARG A 30 5.66 -3.40 3.16
N ILE A 31 4.85 -2.49 3.68
CA ILE A 31 4.82 -1.08 3.31
C ILE A 31 5.24 -0.27 4.53
N ALA A 32 6.36 0.42 4.45
CA ALA A 32 6.84 1.31 5.51
C ALA A 32 6.68 2.77 5.08
N PHE A 33 6.18 3.61 5.98
CA PHE A 33 6.04 5.06 5.79
C PHE A 33 7.08 5.79 6.63
N ALA A 34 8.04 6.44 5.97
CA ALA A 34 9.06 7.25 6.63
C ALA A 34 8.45 8.55 7.18
N ASP A 35 8.94 8.98 8.35
CA ASP A 35 8.53 10.22 9.01
C ASP A 35 7.02 10.33 9.30
N LEU A 36 6.33 9.18 9.38
CA LEU A 36 4.93 9.12 9.76
C LEU A 36 4.79 9.52 11.24
N PRO A 37 3.99 10.55 11.58
CA PRO A 37 3.73 10.89 12.97
C PRO A 37 2.95 9.79 13.70
N ALA A 38 3.28 9.54 14.97
CA ALA A 38 2.65 8.47 15.76
C ALA A 38 1.15 8.67 16.03
N ASP A 39 0.66 9.91 15.90
CA ASP A 39 -0.75 10.27 16.06
C ASP A 39 -1.55 10.14 14.74
N VAL A 40 -0.90 9.76 13.65
CA VAL A 40 -1.53 9.55 12.34
C VAL A 40 -1.89 8.08 12.14
N GLN A 41 -3.18 7.85 11.93
CA GLN A 41 -3.73 6.55 11.55
C GLN A 41 -3.62 6.35 10.04
N VAL A 42 -3.27 5.13 9.63
CA VAL A 42 -3.15 4.74 8.22
C VAL A 42 -4.21 3.71 7.89
N SER A 43 -4.94 3.94 6.79
CA SER A 43 -5.83 2.96 6.20
C SER A 43 -5.69 2.96 4.69
N GLY A 44 -5.99 1.84 4.04
CA GLY A 44 -5.84 1.75 2.60
C GLY A 44 -5.93 0.32 2.10
N ARG A 45 -5.65 0.17 0.81
CA ARG A 45 -5.57 -1.13 0.15
C ARG A 45 -4.71 -1.04 -1.10
N LEU A 46 -4.06 -2.15 -1.45
CA LEU A 46 -3.55 -2.34 -2.80
C LEU A 46 -4.64 -2.99 -3.65
N MET A 47 -4.71 -2.65 -4.93
CA MET A 47 -5.60 -3.28 -5.90
C MET A 47 -4.77 -3.83 -7.04
N GLY A 48 -5.19 -4.95 -7.60
CA GLY A 48 -4.56 -5.53 -8.77
C GLY A 48 -4.69 -7.05 -8.83
N PRO A 49 -3.90 -7.70 -9.69
CA PRO A 49 -2.89 -7.08 -10.54
C PRO A 49 -3.51 -6.22 -11.64
N ARG A 50 -2.81 -5.18 -12.11
CA ARG A 50 -3.13 -4.42 -13.33
C ARG A 50 -2.01 -4.62 -14.33
N CYS A 51 -2.33 -4.87 -15.59
CA CYS A 51 -1.36 -4.88 -16.68
C CYS A 51 -1.92 -4.17 -17.90
N LYS A 52 -1.16 -3.24 -18.48
CA LYS A 52 -1.60 -2.50 -19.67
C LYS A 52 -1.79 -3.47 -20.84
N GLY A 53 -2.94 -3.39 -21.51
CA GLY A 53 -3.25 -4.25 -22.65
C GLY A 53 -3.75 -5.66 -22.28
N MET A 54 -3.85 -6.00 -20.99
CA MET A 54 -4.43 -7.26 -20.53
C MET A 54 -5.58 -6.99 -19.56
N SER A 55 -6.70 -7.67 -19.77
CA SER A 55 -7.79 -7.67 -18.80
C SER A 55 -7.35 -8.47 -17.57
N THR A 56 -7.55 -7.91 -16.38
CA THR A 56 -7.18 -8.52 -15.10
C THR A 56 -8.34 -8.36 -14.13
N VAL A 57 -8.49 -9.32 -13.21
CA VAL A 57 -9.46 -9.20 -12.12
C VAL A 57 -8.79 -8.39 -11.02
N GLU A 58 -9.22 -7.14 -10.85
CA GLU A 58 -8.72 -6.29 -9.79
C GLU A 58 -9.37 -6.66 -8.45
N ILE A 59 -8.57 -7.27 -7.58
CA ILE A 59 -8.98 -7.59 -6.22
C ILE A 59 -8.34 -6.56 -5.27
N ALA A 60 -9.10 -6.16 -4.25
CA ALA A 60 -8.63 -5.21 -3.25
C ALA A 60 -8.07 -5.94 -2.01
N TYR A 61 -6.81 -5.67 -1.70
CA TYR A 61 -6.06 -6.25 -0.59
C TYR A 61 -5.83 -5.19 0.49
N PRO A 62 -6.54 -5.26 1.64
CA PRO A 62 -6.46 -4.23 2.67
C PRO A 62 -5.07 -4.17 3.31
N LEU A 63 -4.62 -2.96 3.65
CA LEU A 63 -3.46 -2.77 4.52
C LEU A 63 -3.81 -3.26 5.92
N ARG A 64 -2.97 -4.11 6.48
CA ARG A 64 -3.07 -4.64 7.84
C ARG A 64 -1.96 -4.05 8.69
N PRO A 65 -2.23 -3.54 9.91
CA PRO A 65 -1.17 -3.13 10.81
C PRO A 65 -0.21 -4.29 11.09
N HIS A 66 1.10 -4.03 11.07
CA HIS A 66 2.10 -5.01 11.47
C HIS A 66 2.91 -4.54 12.68
N SER A 67 3.71 -3.49 12.49
CA SER A 67 4.54 -2.87 13.52
C SER A 67 4.81 -1.45 13.06
N PHE A 68 4.45 -0.42 13.83
CA PHE A 68 4.65 0.96 13.40
C PHE A 68 6.15 1.23 13.06
N PRO A 69 6.46 1.88 11.91
CA PRO A 69 5.59 2.49 10.91
C PRO A 69 5.36 1.62 9.65
N GLU A 70 5.11 0.32 9.84
CA GLU A 70 4.97 -0.70 8.79
C GLU A 70 3.60 -1.40 8.82
N TRP A 71 3.07 -1.60 7.62
CA TRP A 71 1.83 -2.33 7.32
C TRP A 71 2.12 -3.51 6.40
N SER A 72 1.30 -4.54 6.49
CA SER A 72 1.35 -5.69 5.58
C SER A 72 0.18 -5.75 4.64
N VAL A 73 0.42 -6.33 3.47
CA VAL A 73 -0.60 -6.67 2.49
C VAL A 73 -0.37 -8.12 2.06
N LEU A 74 -1.43 -8.92 2.12
CA LEU A 74 -1.43 -10.32 1.72
C LEU A 74 -2.12 -10.44 0.37
N ILE A 75 -1.39 -10.91 -0.64
CA ILE A 75 -1.88 -11.14 -1.99
C ILE A 75 -1.86 -12.65 -2.23
N PRO A 76 -3.03 -13.32 -2.21
CA PRO A 76 -3.13 -14.72 -2.57
C PRO A 76 -2.85 -14.89 -4.06
N GLU A 77 -2.20 -16.00 -4.41
CA GLU A 77 -1.91 -16.39 -5.80
C GLU A 77 -1.37 -15.20 -6.63
N PRO A 78 -0.24 -14.60 -6.21
CA PRO A 78 0.24 -13.34 -6.77
C PRO A 78 0.66 -13.53 -8.24
N MET A 79 0.24 -12.60 -9.09
CA MET A 79 0.82 -12.46 -10.43
C MET A 79 2.13 -11.67 -10.32
N LEU A 80 3.19 -12.26 -10.86
CA LEU A 80 4.53 -11.70 -10.78
C LEU A 80 4.73 -10.70 -11.90
N TRP A 81 5.41 -9.60 -11.61
CA TRP A 81 5.90 -8.71 -12.63
C TRP A 81 6.92 -9.47 -13.50
N GLU A 82 6.69 -9.43 -14.81
CA GLU A 82 7.58 -9.92 -15.85
C GLU A 82 7.75 -8.84 -16.93
N GLU A 83 8.78 -8.93 -17.76
CA GLU A 83 9.05 -7.93 -18.80
C GLU A 83 7.90 -7.82 -19.82
N ASP A 84 7.38 -8.97 -20.25
CA ASP A 84 6.24 -9.07 -21.17
C ASP A 84 4.88 -8.93 -20.47
N ALA A 85 4.86 -9.03 -19.13
CA ALA A 85 3.67 -8.96 -18.31
C ALA A 85 3.93 -8.15 -17.02
N PRO A 86 4.02 -6.80 -17.12
CA PRO A 86 4.38 -5.95 -16.00
C PRO A 86 3.19 -5.75 -15.04
N TYR A 87 2.77 -6.80 -14.34
CA TYR A 87 1.68 -6.74 -13.37
C TYR A 87 2.03 -5.81 -12.20
N ILE A 88 1.15 -4.83 -11.95
CA ILE A 88 1.29 -3.83 -10.90
C ILE A 88 0.15 -3.96 -9.90
N TYR A 89 0.50 -3.91 -8.62
CA TYR A 89 -0.44 -3.73 -7.52
C TYR A 89 -0.32 -2.31 -7.01
N GLY A 90 -1.45 -1.63 -6.83
CA GLY A 90 -1.43 -0.26 -6.33
C GLY A 90 -2.77 0.22 -5.83
N GLY A 91 -2.76 1.24 -4.97
CA GLY A 91 -3.98 1.79 -4.45
C GLY A 91 -3.79 2.93 -3.46
N PRO A 92 -4.91 3.54 -3.05
CA PRO A 92 -4.90 4.66 -2.14
C PRO A 92 -4.53 4.23 -0.72
N VAL A 93 -3.68 5.02 -0.09
CA VAL A 93 -3.44 5.03 1.34
C VAL A 93 -3.84 6.39 1.86
N GLU A 94 -4.69 6.40 2.88
CA GLU A 94 -5.22 7.59 3.53
C GLU A 94 -4.62 7.73 4.93
N PHE A 95 -4.22 8.95 5.24
CA PHE A 95 -3.70 9.35 6.55
C PHE A 95 -4.80 10.11 7.28
N ARG A 96 -5.06 9.74 8.54
CA ARG A 96 -6.10 10.36 9.35
C ARG A 96 -5.57 10.74 10.73
N ARG A 97 -6.00 11.89 11.25
CA ARG A 97 -5.75 12.34 12.64
C ARG A 97 -7.10 12.61 13.28
N ASP A 98 -7.35 11.99 14.44
CA ASP A 98 -8.64 12.09 15.15
C ASP A 98 -9.85 11.79 14.24
N GLY A 99 -9.71 10.78 13.37
CA GLY A 99 -10.75 10.36 12.43
C GLY A 99 -10.92 11.26 11.20
N LYS A 100 -10.23 12.41 11.12
CA LYS A 100 -10.28 13.32 9.97
C LYS A 100 -9.15 13.04 8.97
N PRO A 101 -9.41 13.08 7.65
CA PRO A 101 -8.36 12.89 6.65
C PRO A 101 -7.38 14.07 6.68
N VAL A 102 -6.09 13.77 6.73
CA VAL A 102 -5.00 14.76 6.74
C VAL A 102 -4.05 14.60 5.56
N GLY A 103 -4.16 13.51 4.81
CA GLY A 103 -3.33 13.26 3.64
C GLY A 103 -3.74 12.00 2.90
N LYS A 104 -3.24 11.86 1.68
CA LYS A 104 -3.47 10.68 0.83
C LYS A 104 -2.33 10.50 -0.16
N ILE A 105 -1.89 9.26 -0.34
CA ILE A 105 -0.91 8.89 -1.38
C ILE A 105 -1.40 7.69 -2.18
N LEU A 106 -0.80 7.49 -3.35
CA LEU A 106 -0.91 6.26 -4.11
C LEU A 106 0.35 5.43 -3.91
N VAL A 107 0.18 4.24 -3.35
CA VAL A 107 1.23 3.22 -3.28
C VAL A 107 1.13 2.35 -4.51
N SER A 108 2.25 2.03 -5.15
CA SER A 108 2.32 1.06 -6.24
C SER A 108 3.60 0.23 -6.18
N CYS A 109 3.52 -1.02 -6.64
CA CYS A 109 4.65 -1.93 -6.73
C CYS A 109 4.38 -3.06 -7.73
N GLY A 110 5.44 -3.62 -8.30
CA GLY A 110 5.42 -4.95 -8.92
C GLY A 110 6.03 -5.98 -7.98
N ILE A 111 5.63 -7.25 -8.10
CA ILE A 111 6.20 -8.36 -7.32
C ILE A 111 7.19 -9.10 -8.23
N LYS A 112 8.48 -9.11 -7.90
CA LYS A 112 9.49 -9.83 -8.68
C LYS A 112 10.15 -10.91 -7.83
N VAL A 113 10.49 -12.03 -8.45
CA VAL A 113 11.45 -12.98 -7.85
C VAL A 113 12.83 -12.33 -7.89
N GLY A 114 13.57 -12.40 -6.80
CA GLY A 114 14.95 -11.91 -6.79
C GLY A 114 15.77 -12.68 -7.83
N SER A 115 16.47 -11.93 -8.68
CA SER A 115 17.55 -12.44 -9.55
C SER A 115 18.76 -12.85 -8.72
#